data_AF-A0A6J7GTJ0-F1
#
_entry.id   AF-A0A6J7GTJ0-F1
#
_cell.length_a   1.000
_cell.length_b   1.000
_cell.length_c   1.000
_cell.angle_alpha   90.00
_cell.angle_beta   90.00
_cell.angle_gamma   90.00
#
_symmetry.space_group_name_H-M   'P 1'
#
loop_
_entity.id
_entity.type
_entity.pdbx_description
1 polymer ?
#
loop_
_entity_poly.entity_id
_entity_poly.type
_entity_poly.pdbx_seq_one_letter_code
_entity_poly.pdbx_strand_id
1 'polypeptide(L)'
;MVFGHDTRPFLTYYSRAWIVAADGEILRPAGSETGFWRPKPNNILEVVLSHATGISEGWVGRYDGAKIQLAMDHAYSAPSAKTVTEGHRLYGLVEGELFFAYDMGTPEHELQPHLWATLPRA
;
A
#
# COMPACT_ATOMS: atom_id res chain seq x y z
N MET A 1 -0.04 9.20 -4.96
CA MET A 1 -0.32 8.92 -3.53
C MET A 1 -0.35 10.23 -2.78
N VAL A 2 -1.21 10.36 -1.77
CA VAL A 2 -1.29 11.55 -0.92
C VAL A 2 -1.18 11.11 0.53
N PHE A 3 -0.24 11.73 1.25
CA PHE A 3 -0.11 11.61 2.70
C PHE A 3 -0.47 12.95 3.34
N GLY A 4 -1.22 12.92 4.43
CA GLY A 4 -1.56 14.09 5.23
C GLY A 4 -1.53 13.77 6.71
N HIS A 5 -1.73 14.78 7.56
CA HIS A 5 -1.93 14.58 8.99
C HIS A 5 -2.77 15.72 9.56
N ASP A 6 -3.40 15.47 10.71
CA ASP A 6 -4.10 16.49 11.49
C ASP A 6 -3.44 16.74 12.85
N THR A 7 -2.13 16.46 12.95
CA THR A 7 -1.25 16.61 14.12
C THR A 7 -1.32 15.48 15.16
N ARG A 8 -2.33 14.62 15.08
CA ARG A 8 -2.37 13.38 15.86
C ARG A 8 -1.32 12.38 15.35
N PRO A 9 -0.98 11.33 16.13
CA PRO A 9 0.10 10.38 15.80
C PRO A 9 -0.32 9.34 14.74
N PHE A 10 -0.76 9.84 13.59
CA PHE A 10 -1.03 9.06 12.38
C PHE A 10 -0.94 9.95 11.14
N LEU A 11 -0.77 9.33 9.98
CA LEU A 11 -0.93 9.95 8.68
C LEU A 11 -2.24 9.47 8.05
N THR A 12 -2.98 10.37 7.42
CA THR A 12 -3.99 9.99 6.43
C THR A 12 -3.29 9.57 5.15
N TYR A 13 -3.87 8.59 4.46
CA TYR A 13 -3.31 8.06 3.23
C TYR A 13 -4.40 7.82 2.20
N TYR A 14 -4.14 8.23 0.96
CA TYR A 14 -4.96 7.91 -0.20
C TYR A 14 -4.10 7.60 -1.42
N SER A 15 -4.43 6.53 -2.13
CA SER A 15 -3.82 6.17 -3.40
C SER A 15 -4.86 5.76 -4.42
N ARG A 16 -4.59 6.11 -5.68
CA ARG A 16 -5.38 5.74 -6.85
C ARG A 16 -4.43 5.45 -8.00
N ALA A 17 -4.71 4.37 -8.71
CA ALA A 17 -4.01 3.96 -9.91
C ALA A 17 -4.97 3.92 -11.11
N TRP A 18 -4.39 3.84 -12.29
CA TRP A 18 -5.09 3.71 -13.57
C TRP A 18 -4.41 2.64 -14.41
N ILE A 19 -5.20 1.97 -15.24
CA ILE A 19 -4.66 1.18 -16.34
C ILE A 19 -4.41 2.15 -17.49
N VAL A 20 -3.20 2.10 -18.04
CA VAL A 20 -2.76 2.94 -19.15
C VAL A 20 -2.46 2.08 -20.37
N ALA A 21 -2.70 2.63 -21.55
CA ALA A 21 -2.26 2.05 -22.81
C ALA A 21 -0.74 2.24 -23.00
N ALA A 22 -0.19 1.59 -24.02
CA ALA A 22 1.25 1.64 -24.32
C ALA A 22 1.73 3.06 -24.69
N ASP A 23 0.84 3.91 -25.19
CA ASP A 23 1.10 5.31 -25.52
C ASP A 23 0.86 6.28 -24.33
N GLY A 24 0.49 5.76 -23.16
CA GLY A 24 0.20 6.53 -21.96
C GLY A 24 -1.24 7.04 -21.84
N GLU A 25 -2.14 6.70 -22.78
CA GLU A 25 -3.55 7.04 -22.63
C GLU A 25 -4.15 6.33 -21.40
N ILE A 26 -4.89 7.08 -20.58
CA ILE A 26 -5.62 6.51 -19.45
C ILE A 26 -6.83 5.74 -19.97
N LEU A 27 -6.82 4.42 -19.82
CA LEU A 27 -7.92 3.56 -20.26
C LEU A 27 -9.06 3.53 -19.23
N ARG A 28 -8.73 3.34 -17.95
CA ARG A 28 -9.73 3.29 -16.85
C ARG A 28 -9.08 3.34 -15.46
N PRO A 29 -9.86 3.66 -14.41
CA PRO A 29 -9.42 3.47 -13.03
C PRO A 29 -8.99 2.03 -12.73
N ALA A 30 -8.01 1.89 -11.85
CA ALA A 30 -7.50 0.62 -11.34
C ALA A 30 -7.64 0.59 -9.81
N GLY A 31 -6.63 0.06 -9.11
CA GLY A 31 -6.61 -0.03 -7.66
C GLY A 31 -6.80 1.33 -6.99
N SER A 32 -7.57 1.36 -5.91
CA SER A 32 -7.71 2.51 -5.03
C SER A 32 -7.78 2.04 -3.59
N GLU A 33 -6.98 2.67 -2.74
CA GLU A 33 -6.89 2.37 -1.32
C GLU A 33 -6.81 3.66 -0.50
N THR A 34 -7.35 3.59 0.71
CA THR A 34 -7.36 4.69 1.66
C THR A 34 -7.20 4.16 3.07
N GLY A 35 -6.66 4.98 3.97
CA GLY A 35 -6.57 4.59 5.37
C GLY A 35 -5.60 5.41 6.19
N PHE A 36 -5.00 4.76 7.19
CA PHE A 36 -4.18 5.43 8.19
C PHE A 36 -2.88 4.69 8.45
N TRP A 37 -1.79 5.45 8.50
CA TRP A 37 -0.46 4.97 8.87
C TRP A 37 -0.15 5.46 10.28
N ARG A 38 0.18 4.57 11.20
CA ARG A 38 0.24 4.83 12.64
C ARG A 38 1.62 4.45 13.17
N PRO A 39 2.56 5.42 13.26
CA PRO A 39 3.85 5.19 13.90
C PRO A 39 3.67 4.81 15.38
N LYS A 40 4.50 3.89 15.86
CA LYS A 40 4.56 3.40 17.23
C LYS A 40 5.98 3.47 17.78
N PRO A 41 6.17 3.34 19.11
CA PRO A 41 7.51 3.20 19.69
C PRO A 41 8.32 2.09 19.02
N ASN A 42 9.66 2.15 19.14
CA ASN A 42 10.60 1.16 18.59
C ASN A 42 10.58 1.02 17.06
N ASN A 43 10.25 2.11 16.38
CA ASN A 43 10.12 2.22 14.93
C ASN A 43 9.13 1.22 14.32
N ILE A 44 8.08 0.87 15.06
CA ILE A 44 7.00 0.03 14.56
C ILE A 44 6.03 0.92 13.77
N LEU A 45 5.49 0.38 12.69
CA LEU A 45 4.45 1.02 11.89
C LEU A 45 3.28 0.07 11.74
N GLU A 46 2.10 0.51 12.14
CA GLU A 46 0.83 -0.13 11.86
C GLU A 46 0.17 0.63 10.70
N VAL A 47 -0.37 -0.07 9.70
CA VAL A 47 -1.15 0.56 8.63
C VAL A 47 -2.48 -0.16 8.50
N VAL A 48 -3.57 0.60 8.46
CA VAL A 48 -4.91 0.08 8.20
C VAL A 48 -5.41 0.66 6.88
N LEU A 49 -5.76 -0.20 5.94
CA LEU A 49 -6.17 0.17 4.59
C LEU A 49 -7.53 -0.42 4.26
N SER A 50 -8.31 0.30 3.46
CA SER A 50 -9.52 -0.20 2.82
C SER A 50 -9.45 0.02 1.32
N HIS A 51 -9.91 -0.98 0.58
CA HIS A 51 -9.88 -1.05 -0.87
C HIS A 51 -11.28 -0.98 -1.45
N ALA A 52 -11.44 -0.33 -2.61
CA ALA A 52 -12.71 -0.28 -3.32
C ALA A 52 -13.21 -1.66 -3.79
N THR A 53 -12.36 -2.69 -3.75
CA THR A 53 -12.68 -4.08 -4.08
C THR A 53 -13.37 -4.86 -2.95
N GLY A 54 -13.61 -4.23 -1.79
CA GLY A 54 -14.24 -4.87 -0.64
C GLY A 54 -13.27 -5.60 0.28
N ILE A 55 -12.00 -5.19 0.29
CA ILE A 55 -10.96 -5.73 1.17
C ILE A 55 -10.54 -4.65 2.16
N SER A 56 -10.37 -5.01 3.43
CA SER A 56 -9.69 -4.18 4.43
C SER A 56 -8.51 -4.94 5.00
N GLU A 57 -7.36 -4.28 5.11
CA GLU A 57 -6.09 -4.91 5.45
C GLU A 57 -5.45 -4.19 6.64
N GLY A 58 -4.93 -4.96 7.58
CA GLY A 58 -4.02 -4.55 8.62
C GLY A 58 -2.60 -4.97 8.25
N TRP A 59 -1.68 -4.03 8.35
CA TRP A 59 -0.26 -4.21 8.05
C TRP A 59 0.57 -3.83 9.28
N VAL A 60 1.63 -4.58 9.53
CA VAL A 60 2.59 -4.28 10.60
C VAL A 60 4.00 -4.40 10.05
N GLY A 61 4.88 -3.50 10.48
CA GLY A 61 6.27 -3.60 10.16
C GLY A 61 7.11 -2.52 10.81
N ARG A 62 8.19 -2.14 10.15
CA ARG A 62 9.18 -1.22 10.71
C ARG A 62 9.62 -0.17 9.70
N TYR A 63 10.02 0.98 10.22
CA TYR A 63 10.71 2.01 9.45
C TYR A 63 12.13 2.22 9.97
N ASP A 64 13.04 2.54 9.06
CA ASP A 64 14.42 2.91 9.37
C ASP A 64 14.84 4.04 8.41
N GLY A 65 14.91 5.25 8.95
CA GLY A 65 15.06 6.46 8.15
C GLY A 65 14.02 6.56 7.03
N ALA A 66 14.50 6.51 5.79
CA ALA A 66 13.72 6.63 4.57
C ALA A 66 13.13 5.29 4.05
N LYS A 67 13.42 4.17 4.71
CA LYS A 67 12.99 2.83 4.30
C LYS A 67 11.86 2.33 5.21
N ILE A 68 10.84 1.72 4.61
CA ILE A 68 9.72 1.11 5.33
C ILE A 68 9.48 -0.29 4.78
N GLN A 69 9.34 -1.26 5.68
CA GLN A 69 8.95 -2.63 5.35
C GLN A 69 7.71 -2.99 6.14
N LEU A 70 6.69 -3.51 5.47
CA LEU A 70 5.43 -3.96 6.06
C LEU A 70 5.12 -5.38 5.60
N ALA A 71 4.58 -6.17 6.51
CA ALA A 71 3.92 -7.43 6.21
C ALA A 71 2.43 -7.31 6.55
N MET A 72 1.59 -7.96 5.76
CA MET A 72 0.16 -8.04 6.06
C MET A 72 -0.01 -8.92 7.29
N ASP A 73 -0.69 -8.38 8.30
CA ASP A 73 -0.98 -9.09 9.55
C ASP A 73 -2.34 -9.79 9.44
N HIS A 74 -3.37 -9.06 9.00
CA HIS A 74 -4.72 -9.59 8.82
C HIS A 74 -5.43 -8.91 7.66
N ALA A 75 -6.35 -9.62 7.00
CA ALA A 75 -7.26 -9.05 6.03
C ALA A 75 -8.70 -9.52 6.26
N TYR A 76 -9.64 -8.61 6.04
CA TYR A 76 -11.05 -8.92 5.88
C TYR A 76 -11.41 -8.80 4.40
N SER A 77 -12.10 -9.80 3.87
CA SER A 77 -12.67 -9.78 2.53
C SER A 77 -14.19 -9.85 2.62
N ALA A 78 -14.88 -8.92 1.95
CA ALA A 78 -16.32 -8.99 1.76
C ALA A 78 -16.70 -10.27 0.98
N PRO A 79 -17.96 -10.77 1.07
CA PRO A 79 -18.35 -12.02 0.42
C PRO A 79 -18.13 -12.10 -1.09
N SER A 80 -18.12 -10.95 -1.78
CA SER A 80 -17.88 -10.85 -3.23
C SER A 80 -16.44 -10.51 -3.60
N ALA A 81 -15.57 -10.26 -2.62
CA ALA A 81 -14.18 -9.86 -2.86
C ALA A 81 -13.31 -11.06 -3.21
N LYS A 82 -12.29 -10.83 -4.03
CA LYS A 82 -11.21 -11.79 -4.24
C LYS A 82 -10.23 -11.66 -3.09
N THR A 83 -9.98 -12.75 -2.38
CA THR A 83 -9.18 -12.74 -1.15
C THR A 83 -7.69 -12.55 -1.43
N VAL A 84 -7.03 -11.75 -0.59
CA VAL A 84 -5.58 -11.69 -0.45
C VAL A 84 -5.20 -12.46 0.81
N THR A 85 -4.21 -13.34 0.72
CA THR A 85 -3.80 -14.23 1.83
C THR A 85 -2.51 -13.79 2.50
N GLU A 86 -1.61 -13.16 1.73
CA GLU A 86 -0.32 -12.68 2.21
C GLU A 86 0.09 -11.41 1.44
N GLY A 87 0.90 -10.56 2.05
CA GLY A 87 1.43 -9.41 1.34
C GLY A 87 2.65 -8.81 2.02
N HIS A 88 3.61 -8.36 1.22
CA HIS A 88 4.77 -7.60 1.67
C HIS A 88 4.86 -6.28 0.91
N ARG A 89 4.97 -5.16 1.63
CA ARG A 89 5.19 -3.85 1.02
C ARG A 89 6.54 -3.28 1.43
N LEU A 90 7.29 -2.79 0.46
CA LEU A 90 8.55 -2.07 0.64
C LEU A 90 8.38 -0.66 0.10
N TYR A 91 8.76 0.33 0.90
CA TYR A 91 8.86 1.72 0.48
C TYR A 91 10.27 2.24 0.74
N GLY A 92 10.77 3.10 -0.14
CA GLY A 92 12.03 3.79 0.01
C GLY A 92 11.97 5.19 -0.57
N LEU A 93 12.46 6.19 0.15
CA LEU A 93 12.69 7.52 -0.41
C LEU A 93 14.14 7.61 -0.91
N VAL A 94 14.32 7.72 -2.23
CA VAL A 94 15.64 7.77 -2.88
C VAL A 94 15.66 8.97 -3.82
N GLU A 95 16.64 9.86 -3.65
CA GLU A 95 16.79 11.08 -4.46
C GLU A 95 15.52 11.97 -4.52
N GLY A 96 14.70 11.94 -3.48
CA GLY A 96 13.45 12.71 -3.41
C GLY A 96 12.24 12.04 -4.06
N GLU A 97 12.42 10.85 -4.64
CA GLU A 97 11.36 10.04 -5.22
C GLU A 97 10.95 8.88 -4.30
N LEU A 98 9.66 8.58 -4.27
CA LEU A 98 9.13 7.46 -3.51
C LEU A 98 9.13 6.21 -4.38
N PHE A 99 9.95 5.24 -4.00
CA PHE A 99 9.93 3.88 -4.51
C PHE A 99 8.95 3.04 -3.70
N PHE A 100 8.18 2.21 -4.39
CA PHE A 100 7.20 1.29 -3.82
C PHE A 100 7.30 -0.06 -4.52
N ALA A 101 7.24 -1.13 -3.74
CA ALA A 101 7.03 -2.49 -4.22
C ALA A 101 6.00 -3.20 -3.33
N TYR A 102 5.18 -4.04 -3.95
CA TYR A 102 4.18 -4.87 -3.30
C TYR A 102 4.21 -6.27 -3.90
N ASP A 103 4.49 -7.24 -3.04
CA ASP A 103 4.35 -8.66 -3.31
C ASP A 103 3.04 -9.16 -2.69
N MET A 104 2.29 -9.98 -3.40
CA MET A 104 0.96 -10.45 -3.01
C MET A 104 0.85 -11.97 -3.14
N GLY A 105 0.27 -12.61 -2.12
CA GLY A 105 -0.21 -13.98 -2.16
C GLY A 105 -1.74 -14.03 -2.26
N THR A 106 -2.26 -15.04 -2.96
CA THR A 106 -3.70 -15.34 -3.06
C THR A 106 -3.95 -16.81 -2.74
N PRO A 107 -5.21 -17.28 -2.65
CA PRO A 107 -5.47 -18.71 -2.52
C PRO A 107 -4.89 -19.56 -3.67
N GLU A 108 -4.69 -18.97 -4.85
CA GLU A 108 -4.20 -19.65 -6.06
C GLU A 108 -2.69 -19.51 -6.27
N HIS A 109 -2.05 -18.49 -5.69
CA HIS A 109 -0.64 -18.21 -5.91
C HIS A 109 0.07 -17.89 -4.60
N GLU A 110 1.25 -18.47 -4.41
CA GLU A 110 2.16 -18.07 -3.34
C GLU A 110 2.58 -16.60 -3.48
N LEU A 111 3.12 -16.05 -2.40
CA LEU A 111 3.63 -14.68 -2.35
C LEU A 111 4.64 -14.43 -3.48
N GLN A 112 4.32 -13.51 -4.38
CA GLN A 112 5.14 -13.15 -5.52
C GLN A 112 5.01 -11.66 -5.89
N PRO A 113 5.94 -11.11 -6.69
CA PRO A 113 5.87 -9.72 -7.14
C PRO A 113 4.54 -9.39 -7.82
N HIS A 114 3.88 -8.32 -7.36
CA HIS A 114 2.59 -7.88 -7.88
C HIS A 114 2.64 -6.48 -8.50
N LEU A 115 3.14 -5.49 -7.77
CA LEU A 115 3.22 -4.10 -8.24
C LEU A 115 4.51 -3.43 -7.78
N TRP A 116 5.02 -2.50 -8.58
CA TRP A 116 6.05 -1.56 -8.16
C TRP A 116 5.86 -0.22 -8.87
N ALA A 117 6.38 0.85 -8.28
CA ALA A 117 6.34 2.18 -8.88
C ALA A 117 7.45 3.08 -8.32
N THR A 118 7.84 4.08 -9.11
CA THR A 118 8.63 5.24 -8.68
C THR A 118 7.78 6.48 -8.86
N LEU A 119 7.66 7.29 -7.80
CA LEU A 119 6.74 8.42 -7.74
C LEU A 119 7.52 9.69 -7.38
N PRO A 120 7.67 10.65 -8.31
CA PRO A 120 8.25 11.94 -7.98
C PRO A 120 7.31 12.72 -7.06
N ARG A 121 7.90 13.61 -6.24
CA ARG A 121 7.13 14.53 -5.41
C ARG A 121 6.50 15.61 -6.29
N ALA A 122 5.20 15.81 -6.14
CA ALA A 122 4.44 16.91 -6.74
C ALA A 122 4.38 18.14 -5.83
#